data_AF-A0A5P8WHQ1-F1
#
_entry.id   AF-A0A5P8WHQ1-F1
#
_cell.length_a   1.000
_cell.length_b   1.000
_cell.length_c   1.000
_cell.angle_alpha   90.00
_cell.angle_beta   90.00
_cell.angle_gamma   90.00
#
_symmetry.space_group_name_H-M   'P 1'
#
loop_
_entity.id
_entity.type
_entity.pdbx_description
1 polymer ?
#
loop_
_entity_poly.entity_id
_entity_poly.type
_entity_poly.pdbx_seq_one_letter_code
_entity_poly.pdbx_strand_id
1 'polypeptide(L)'
;MTYITYSHQHLQLKSIARLKQIYSEIGCTVEVSDKRCKDAWITAIANYQTSKIQKIAPDEQALAQAELDHFIADQAQAIAPELLRIVEISFDHHEYYAGNQLVASISHDDDLTQPWVVMVEGKEKFRANTYARCHRFIQWHHQDSTLSEPLPIQTQTPPTTENRIMAHIFNECQNYGFEILNDGIYHNGVKLGQVGCTDGNWWVILSCSGQQQYSNSVYDAMRSLSMVDVSCDSKSIFDEYFLEQPLEQLTGDKLQRLLEKAELVTP
;
A
#
# COMPACT_ATOMS: atom_id res chain seq x y z
N MET A 1 -35.84 -4.21 32.91
CA MET A 1 -35.83 -3.53 34.23
C MET A 1 -34.75 -2.46 34.18
N THR A 2 -35.12 -1.19 34.25
CA THR A 2 -34.16 -0.06 34.20
C THR A 2 -33.57 0.17 35.59
N TYR A 3 -32.29 -0.17 35.77
CA TYR A 3 -31.57 0.15 37.00
C TYR A 3 -31.22 1.65 36.98
N ILE A 4 -31.69 2.39 37.98
CA ILE A 4 -31.40 3.82 38.07
C ILE A 4 -29.94 3.99 38.54
N THR A 5 -29.09 4.53 37.67
CA THR A 5 -27.68 4.79 37.98
C THR A 5 -27.50 6.27 38.33
N TYR A 6 -27.11 6.55 39.57
CA TYR A 6 -26.70 7.88 40.01
C TYR A 6 -25.21 8.11 39.76
N SER A 7 -24.84 9.28 39.23
CA SER A 7 -23.44 9.70 39.11
C SER A 7 -22.92 10.25 40.45
N HIS A 8 -21.61 10.21 40.65
CA HIS A 8 -20.97 10.72 41.86
C HIS A 8 -21.31 12.21 42.12
N GLN A 9 -21.30 13.04 41.09
CA GLN A 9 -21.71 14.46 41.17
C GLN A 9 -23.18 14.61 41.57
N HIS A 10 -24.07 13.75 41.05
CA HIS A 10 -25.49 13.79 41.40
C HIS A 10 -25.72 13.44 42.87
N LEU A 11 -24.96 12.49 43.42
CA LEU A 11 -25.02 12.10 44.84
C LEU A 11 -24.45 13.19 45.76
N GLN A 12 -23.38 13.88 45.34
CA GLN A 12 -22.79 15.01 46.05
C GLN A 12 -23.76 16.18 46.23
N LEU A 13 -24.75 16.36 45.36
CA LEU A 13 -25.76 17.42 45.50
C LEU A 13 -26.93 17.05 46.44
N LYS A 14 -27.01 15.81 46.94
CA LYS A 14 -28.12 15.36 47.80
C LYS A 14 -27.83 15.53 49.29
N SER A 15 -28.89 15.63 50.07
CA SER A 15 -28.80 15.58 51.53
C SER A 15 -28.52 14.16 52.02
N ILE A 16 -27.96 14.01 53.22
CA ILE A 16 -27.67 12.70 53.80
C ILE A 16 -28.94 11.84 53.99
N ALA A 17 -30.09 12.47 54.27
CA ALA A 17 -31.38 11.78 54.35
C ALA A 17 -31.78 11.18 53.00
N ARG A 18 -31.60 11.93 51.90
CA ARG A 18 -31.90 11.44 50.55
C ARG A 18 -30.92 10.35 50.12
N LEU A 19 -29.65 10.42 50.53
CA LEU A 19 -28.66 9.36 50.26
C LEU A 19 -29.03 8.04 50.96
N LYS A 20 -29.49 8.08 52.22
CA LYS A 20 -30.00 6.89 52.93
C LYS A 20 -31.22 6.28 52.25
N GLN A 21 -32.10 7.14 51.72
CA GLN A 21 -33.25 6.70 50.96
C GLN A 21 -32.83 6.02 49.66
N ILE A 22 -31.94 6.64 48.87
CA ILE A 22 -31.39 6.06 47.64
C ILE A 22 -30.69 4.73 47.92
N TYR A 23 -29.87 4.66 48.98
CA TYR A 23 -29.20 3.43 49.42
C TYR A 23 -30.19 2.28 49.63
N SER A 24 -31.36 2.57 50.21
CA SER A 24 -32.43 1.59 50.44
C SER A 24 -33.21 1.28 49.15
N GLU A 25 -33.51 2.29 48.34
CA GLU A 25 -34.22 2.16 47.05
C GLU A 25 -33.46 1.27 46.06
N ILE A 26 -32.13 1.36 46.00
CA ILE A 26 -31.29 0.52 45.12
C ILE A 26 -30.95 -0.84 45.72
N GLY A 27 -31.40 -1.11 46.96
CA GLY A 27 -31.08 -2.34 47.69
C GLY A 27 -29.59 -2.54 47.92
N CYS A 28 -28.84 -1.46 48.22
CA CYS A 28 -27.39 -1.54 48.41
C CYS A 28 -27.05 -2.41 49.63
N THR A 29 -26.15 -3.37 49.45
CA THR A 29 -25.68 -4.28 50.50
C THR A 29 -24.29 -3.93 51.03
N VAL A 30 -23.68 -2.83 50.57
CA VAL A 30 -22.32 -2.43 50.93
C VAL A 30 -22.32 -1.70 52.27
N GLU A 31 -21.56 -2.21 53.25
CA GLU A 31 -21.48 -1.57 54.57
C GLU A 31 -20.97 -0.13 54.49
N VAL A 32 -21.66 0.77 55.20
CA VAL A 32 -21.28 2.17 55.32
C VAL A 32 -20.45 2.34 56.58
N SER A 33 -19.17 2.69 56.40
CA SER A 33 -18.18 2.83 57.48
C SER A 33 -18.55 3.90 58.52
N ASP A 34 -19.03 5.06 58.07
CA ASP A 34 -19.55 6.12 58.96
C ASP A 34 -20.93 6.60 58.51
N LYS A 35 -21.95 6.28 59.31
CA LYS A 35 -23.36 6.61 59.02
C LYS A 35 -23.70 8.09 59.19
N ARG A 36 -22.82 8.89 59.79
CA ARG A 36 -22.94 10.36 59.96
C ARG A 36 -22.23 11.13 58.86
N CYS A 37 -21.26 10.51 58.19
CA CYS A 37 -20.50 11.12 57.10
C CYS A 37 -21.21 10.97 55.75
N LYS A 38 -21.39 12.08 55.03
CA LYS A 38 -22.05 12.09 53.71
C LYS A 38 -21.26 11.31 52.67
N ASP A 39 -19.94 11.50 52.62
CA ASP A 39 -19.08 10.86 51.63
C ASP A 39 -19.03 9.33 51.80
N ALA A 40 -19.15 8.82 53.02
CA ALA A 40 -19.23 7.39 53.27
C ALA A 40 -20.47 6.74 52.59
N TRP A 41 -21.61 7.44 52.58
CA TRP A 41 -22.80 6.97 51.86
C TRP A 41 -22.62 7.03 50.34
N ILE A 42 -21.99 8.08 49.83
CA ILE A 42 -21.73 8.26 48.40
C ILE A 42 -20.81 7.15 47.89
N THR A 43 -19.73 6.88 48.62
CA THR A 43 -18.76 5.82 48.29
C THR A 43 -19.41 4.44 48.29
N ALA A 44 -20.24 4.12 49.29
CA ALA A 44 -20.92 2.82 49.36
C ALA A 44 -21.89 2.61 48.18
N ILE A 45 -22.67 3.63 47.83
CA ILE A 45 -23.60 3.61 46.69
C ILE A 45 -22.82 3.46 45.37
N ALA A 46 -21.76 4.26 45.16
CA ALA A 46 -20.96 4.21 43.95
C ALA A 46 -20.27 2.84 43.77
N ASN A 47 -19.71 2.27 44.83
CA ASN A 47 -19.07 0.96 44.79
C ASN A 47 -20.04 -0.17 44.42
N TYR A 48 -21.25 -0.13 44.98
CA TYR A 48 -22.30 -1.09 44.65
C TYR A 48 -22.72 -1.01 43.17
N GLN A 49 -22.89 0.22 42.66
CA GLN A 49 -23.23 0.44 41.25
C GLN A 49 -22.13 -0.04 40.31
N THR A 50 -20.87 0.28 40.61
CA THR A 50 -19.71 -0.18 39.82
C THR A 50 -19.60 -1.71 39.83
N SER A 51 -19.79 -2.35 40.98
CA SER A 51 -19.78 -3.82 41.10
C SER A 51 -20.88 -4.48 40.28
N LYS A 52 -22.08 -3.89 40.24
CA LYS A 52 -23.19 -4.39 39.41
C LYS A 52 -22.92 -4.22 37.92
N ILE A 53 -22.36 -3.09 37.50
CA ILE A 53 -22.01 -2.83 36.09
C ILE A 53 -20.91 -3.78 35.62
N GLN A 54 -19.85 -3.95 36.42
CA GLN A 54 -18.76 -4.89 36.12
C GLN A 54 -19.18 -6.35 36.06
N LYS A 55 -20.36 -6.72 36.60
CA LYS A 55 -20.86 -8.09 36.55
C LYS A 55 -21.75 -8.38 35.33
N ILE A 56 -22.23 -7.33 34.66
CA ILE A 56 -23.11 -7.43 33.49
C ILE A 56 -22.32 -7.17 32.19
N ALA A 57 -21.32 -6.29 32.24
CA ALA A 57 -20.51 -5.91 31.08
C ALA A 57 -19.49 -6.95 30.52
N PRO A 58 -18.89 -7.87 31.30
CA PRO A 58 -17.82 -8.72 30.78
C PRO A 58 -18.29 -9.70 29.70
N ASP A 59 -19.46 -10.32 29.89
CA ASP A 59 -19.94 -11.38 29.01
C ASP A 59 -20.50 -10.84 27.69
N GLU A 60 -21.25 -9.72 27.71
CA GLU A 60 -21.79 -9.12 26.50
C GLU A 60 -20.71 -8.44 25.65
N GLN A 61 -19.73 -7.79 26.28
CA GLN A 61 -18.63 -7.14 25.56
C GLN A 61 -17.65 -8.17 24.96
N ALA A 62 -17.40 -9.28 25.65
CA ALA A 62 -16.58 -10.37 25.12
C ALA A 62 -17.28 -11.08 23.94
N LEU A 63 -18.59 -11.28 24.03
CA LEU A 63 -19.39 -11.85 22.93
C LEU A 63 -19.37 -10.93 21.70
N ALA A 64 -19.59 -9.63 21.90
CA ALA A 64 -19.57 -8.66 20.81
C ALA A 64 -18.18 -8.53 20.16
N GLN A 65 -17.10 -8.63 20.94
CA GLN A 65 -15.75 -8.62 20.40
C GLN A 65 -15.47 -9.89 19.58
N ALA A 66 -15.90 -11.06 20.04
CA ALA A 66 -15.75 -12.31 19.30
C ALA A 66 -16.56 -12.32 17.99
N GLU A 67 -17.78 -11.75 17.99
CA GLU A 67 -18.58 -11.59 16.77
C GLU A 67 -17.92 -10.63 15.77
N LEU A 68 -17.33 -9.53 16.25
CA LEU A 68 -16.60 -8.59 15.41
C LEU A 68 -15.34 -9.23 14.82
N ASP A 69 -14.57 -9.97 15.63
CA ASP A 69 -13.36 -10.66 15.17
C ASP A 69 -13.71 -11.73 14.11
N HIS A 70 -14.82 -12.44 14.29
CA HIS A 70 -15.31 -13.41 13.31
C HIS A 70 -15.75 -12.73 12.00
N PHE A 71 -16.47 -11.60 12.09
CA PHE A 71 -16.87 -10.83 10.91
C PHE A 71 -15.66 -10.27 10.15
N ILE A 72 -14.64 -9.78 10.86
CA ILE A 72 -13.39 -9.30 10.27
C ILE A 72 -12.66 -10.45 9.58
N ALA A 73 -12.59 -11.63 10.20
CA ALA A 73 -11.97 -12.81 9.59
C ALA A 73 -12.69 -13.25 8.30
N ASP A 74 -14.02 -13.29 8.33
CA ASP A 74 -14.84 -13.65 7.16
C ASP A 74 -14.67 -12.64 6.01
N GLN A 75 -14.64 -11.33 6.33
CA GLN A 75 -14.38 -10.28 5.35
C GLN A 75 -12.94 -10.33 4.81
N ALA A 76 -11.94 -10.56 5.67
CA ALA A 76 -10.55 -10.66 5.25
C ALA A 76 -10.31 -11.86 4.32
N GLN A 77 -11.02 -12.97 4.53
CA GLN A 77 -10.93 -14.14 3.67
C GLN A 77 -11.67 -13.96 2.33
N ALA A 78 -12.73 -13.13 2.28
CA ALA A 78 -13.40 -12.74 1.04
C ALA A 78 -12.57 -11.76 0.16
N ILE A 79 -11.55 -11.12 0.73
CA ILE A 79 -10.73 -10.09 0.05
C ILE A 79 -9.39 -10.64 -0.46
N ALA A 80 -8.97 -11.85 -0.07
CA ALA A 80 -7.72 -12.44 -0.56
C ALA A 80 -7.82 -12.73 -2.07
N PRO A 81 -7.11 -11.99 -2.95
CA PRO A 81 -7.18 -12.25 -4.38
C PRO A 81 -6.60 -13.63 -4.66
N GLU A 82 -7.29 -14.44 -5.45
CA GLU A 82 -6.73 -15.72 -5.91
C GLU A 82 -5.36 -15.47 -6.57
N LEU A 83 -4.35 -16.27 -6.24
CA LEU A 83 -3.02 -16.09 -6.81
C LEU A 83 -3.07 -16.32 -8.32
N LEU A 84 -2.60 -15.32 -9.07
CA LEU A 84 -2.47 -15.41 -10.53
C LEU A 84 -1.40 -16.45 -10.90
N ARG A 85 -1.81 -17.45 -11.67
CA ARG A 85 -0.90 -18.38 -12.34
C ARG A 85 -0.63 -17.89 -13.76
N ILE A 86 0.65 -17.73 -14.08
CA ILE A 86 1.12 -17.29 -15.40
C ILE A 86 1.54 -18.53 -16.19
N VAL A 87 1.09 -18.61 -17.43
CA VAL A 87 1.49 -19.66 -18.39
C VAL A 87 2.12 -18.96 -19.59
N GLU A 88 3.42 -19.16 -19.78
CA GLU A 88 4.11 -18.74 -21.00
C GLU A 88 3.81 -19.77 -22.09
N ILE A 89 3.06 -19.36 -23.11
CA ILE A 89 2.76 -20.20 -24.28
C ILE A 89 3.89 -20.06 -25.29
N SER A 90 4.41 -18.84 -25.43
CA SER A 90 5.60 -18.49 -26.21
C SER A 90 6.18 -17.16 -25.71
N PHE A 91 7.38 -16.80 -26.17
CA PHE A 91 7.98 -15.50 -25.88
C PHE A 91 7.04 -14.32 -26.14
N ASP A 92 6.21 -14.41 -27.18
CA ASP A 92 5.28 -13.35 -27.60
C ASP A 92 3.85 -13.51 -27.08
N HIS A 93 3.54 -14.57 -26.30
CA HIS A 93 2.18 -14.85 -25.84
C HIS A 93 2.17 -15.48 -24.44
N HIS A 94 1.48 -14.80 -23.52
CA HIS A 94 1.38 -15.18 -22.12
C HIS A 94 -0.07 -15.16 -21.65
N GLU A 95 -0.43 -16.13 -20.82
CA GLU A 95 -1.79 -16.27 -20.29
C GLU A 95 -1.80 -16.22 -18.76
N TYR A 96 -2.85 -15.61 -18.21
CA TYR A 96 -3.02 -15.36 -16.79
C TYR A 96 -4.29 -16.03 -16.31
N TYR A 97 -4.14 -16.88 -15.30
CA TYR A 97 -5.22 -17.68 -14.75
C TYR A 97 -5.45 -17.36 -13.27
N ALA A 98 -6.72 -17.14 -12.88
CA ALA A 98 -7.17 -17.20 -11.50
C ALA A 98 -7.76 -18.61 -11.28
N GLY A 99 -7.07 -19.44 -10.49
CA GLY A 99 -7.37 -20.87 -10.40
C GLY A 99 -7.28 -21.56 -11.77
N ASN A 100 -8.42 -22.03 -12.29
CA ASN A 100 -8.54 -22.68 -13.61
C ASN A 100 -9.18 -21.80 -14.69
N GLN A 101 -9.49 -20.54 -14.39
CA GLN A 101 -10.15 -19.62 -15.30
C GLN A 101 -9.14 -18.64 -15.92
N LEU A 102 -9.15 -18.51 -17.24
CA LEU A 102 -8.37 -17.50 -17.96
C LEU A 102 -8.96 -16.12 -17.66
N VAL A 103 -8.16 -15.21 -17.12
CA VAL A 103 -8.58 -13.85 -16.77
C VAL A 103 -7.97 -12.79 -17.68
N ALA A 104 -6.78 -13.03 -18.23
CA ALA A 104 -6.14 -12.13 -19.18
C ALA A 104 -5.11 -12.86 -20.05
N SER A 105 -4.76 -12.27 -21.19
CA SER A 105 -3.60 -12.67 -21.99
C SER A 105 -2.81 -11.45 -22.44
N ILE A 106 -1.51 -11.64 -22.64
CA ILE A 106 -0.62 -10.66 -23.26
C ILE A 106 -0.12 -11.24 -24.57
N SER A 107 -0.24 -10.48 -25.66
CA SER A 107 0.33 -10.85 -26.96
C SER A 107 1.20 -9.72 -27.52
N HIS A 108 2.16 -10.07 -28.38
CA HIS A 108 3.01 -9.13 -29.12
C HIS A 108 2.51 -8.92 -30.56
N ASP A 109 2.57 -7.69 -31.05
CA ASP A 109 2.20 -7.26 -32.39
C ASP A 109 3.34 -6.42 -32.99
N ASP A 110 4.11 -7.03 -33.90
CA ASP A 110 5.40 -6.51 -34.41
C ASP A 110 5.31 -5.18 -35.17
N ASP A 111 4.12 -4.78 -35.64
CA ASP A 111 3.93 -3.64 -36.54
C ASP A 111 3.66 -2.31 -35.80
N LEU A 112 3.77 -2.29 -34.47
CA LEU A 112 3.35 -1.15 -33.64
C LEU A 112 4.45 -0.64 -32.69
N THR A 113 4.44 0.68 -32.43
CA THR A 113 5.32 1.33 -31.44
C THR A 113 5.03 0.92 -29.99
N GLN A 114 3.86 0.34 -29.75
CA GLN A 114 3.47 -0.30 -28.51
C GLN A 114 2.99 -1.72 -28.83
N PRO A 115 3.93 -2.66 -29.02
CA PRO A 115 3.60 -3.95 -29.61
C PRO A 115 2.94 -4.91 -28.60
N TRP A 116 3.08 -4.69 -27.29
CA TRP A 116 2.50 -5.57 -26.26
C TRP A 116 1.07 -5.15 -25.94
N VAL A 117 0.12 -6.07 -26.05
CA VAL A 117 -1.31 -5.83 -25.79
C VAL A 117 -1.86 -6.76 -24.72
N VAL A 118 -2.62 -6.20 -23.78
CA VAL A 118 -3.41 -6.94 -22.77
C VAL A 118 -4.81 -7.14 -23.29
N MET A 119 -5.23 -8.39 -23.35
CA MET A 119 -6.58 -8.81 -23.70
C MET A 119 -7.28 -9.39 -22.47
N VAL A 120 -8.50 -8.93 -22.19
CA VAL A 120 -9.39 -9.47 -21.14
C VAL A 120 -10.71 -9.79 -21.80
N GLU A 121 -11.19 -11.03 -21.65
CA GLU A 121 -12.42 -11.52 -22.32
C GLU A 121 -12.43 -11.27 -23.84
N GLY A 122 -11.26 -11.36 -24.49
CA GLY A 122 -11.10 -11.13 -25.92
C GLY A 122 -11.19 -9.66 -26.35
N LYS A 123 -11.15 -8.70 -25.41
CA LYS A 123 -11.11 -7.26 -25.70
C LYS A 123 -9.76 -6.67 -25.29
N GLU A 124 -9.23 -5.81 -26.14
CA GLU A 124 -8.05 -5.01 -25.81
C GLU A 124 -8.37 -4.07 -24.65
N LYS A 125 -7.62 -4.21 -23.56
CA LYS A 125 -7.75 -3.38 -22.35
C LYS A 125 -6.59 -2.42 -22.19
N PHE A 126 -5.40 -2.80 -22.62
CA PHE A 126 -4.21 -1.97 -22.41
C PHE A 126 -3.13 -2.33 -23.42
N ARG A 127 -2.29 -1.37 -23.77
CA ARG A 127 -1.19 -1.56 -24.72
C ARG A 127 0.06 -0.82 -24.22
N ALA A 128 1.22 -1.42 -24.41
CA ALA A 128 2.49 -0.86 -23.98
C ALA A 128 3.65 -1.25 -24.89
N ASN A 129 4.77 -0.55 -24.70
CA ASN A 129 6.03 -0.82 -25.40
C ASN A 129 6.81 -2.03 -24.83
N THR A 130 6.45 -2.55 -23.66
CA THR A 130 7.14 -3.68 -23.03
C THR A 130 6.15 -4.65 -22.36
N TYR A 131 6.48 -5.94 -22.41
CA TYR A 131 5.74 -7.01 -21.72
C TYR A 131 5.54 -6.70 -20.23
N ALA A 132 6.59 -6.21 -19.56
CA ALA A 132 6.57 -5.93 -18.11
C ALA A 132 5.47 -4.93 -17.71
N ARG A 133 5.17 -3.94 -18.55
CA ARG A 133 4.09 -2.98 -18.30
C ARG A 133 2.71 -3.63 -18.40
N CYS A 134 2.52 -4.49 -19.39
CA CYS A 134 1.30 -5.28 -19.55
C CYS A 134 1.11 -6.28 -18.38
N HIS A 135 2.18 -6.95 -17.97
CA HIS A 135 2.19 -7.84 -16.81
C HIS A 135 1.78 -7.11 -15.52
N ARG A 136 2.38 -5.95 -15.26
CA ARG A 136 2.10 -5.15 -14.06
C ARG A 136 0.70 -4.57 -14.06
N PHE A 137 0.19 -4.14 -15.23
CA PHE A 137 -1.21 -3.76 -15.39
C PHE A 137 -2.13 -4.89 -14.94
N ILE A 138 -1.90 -6.13 -15.40
CA ILE A 138 -2.73 -7.28 -15.02
C ILE A 138 -2.63 -7.54 -13.52
N GLN A 139 -1.42 -7.55 -12.93
CA GLN A 139 -1.25 -7.79 -11.50
C GLN A 139 -2.00 -6.77 -10.63
N TRP A 140 -1.84 -5.47 -10.92
CA TRP A 140 -2.52 -4.41 -10.17
C TRP A 140 -4.03 -4.50 -10.32
N HIS A 141 -4.54 -4.56 -11.55
CA HIS A 141 -5.97 -4.62 -11.79
C HIS A 141 -6.61 -5.94 -11.31
N HIS A 142 -5.83 -7.01 -11.17
CA HIS A 142 -6.30 -8.25 -10.54
C HIS A 142 -6.42 -8.12 -9.02
N GLN A 143 -5.42 -7.51 -8.37
CA GLN A 143 -5.46 -7.24 -6.93
C GLN A 143 -6.66 -6.37 -6.56
N ASP A 144 -6.95 -5.37 -7.38
CA ASP A 144 -8.07 -4.44 -7.16
C ASP A 144 -9.40 -4.96 -7.71
N SER A 145 -9.45 -6.16 -8.30
CA SER A 145 -10.65 -6.72 -8.97
C SER A 145 -11.24 -5.85 -10.10
N THR A 146 -10.42 -4.99 -10.71
CA THR A 146 -10.82 -4.01 -11.75
C THR A 146 -10.48 -4.43 -13.17
N LEU A 147 -9.88 -5.61 -13.40
CA LEU A 147 -9.52 -6.13 -14.73
C LEU A 147 -10.67 -6.09 -15.75
N SER A 148 -11.89 -6.37 -15.28
CA SER A 148 -13.09 -6.45 -16.12
C SER A 148 -13.75 -5.09 -16.34
N GLU A 149 -13.43 -4.09 -15.50
CA GLU A 149 -14.04 -2.77 -15.59
C GLU A 149 -13.65 -2.08 -16.91
N PRO A 150 -14.58 -1.35 -17.54
CA PRO A 150 -14.23 -0.49 -18.65
C PRO A 150 -13.23 0.55 -18.14
N LEU A 151 -12.10 0.70 -18.86
CA LEU A 151 -11.15 1.77 -18.57
C LEU A 151 -11.93 3.08 -18.41
N PRO A 152 -11.67 3.88 -17.36
CA PRO A 152 -12.15 5.25 -17.38
C PRO A 152 -11.60 5.89 -18.65
N ILE A 153 -12.52 6.33 -19.53
CA ILE A 153 -12.19 7.26 -20.60
C ILE A 153 -11.39 8.36 -19.92
N GLN A 154 -10.19 8.69 -20.43
CA GLN A 154 -9.34 9.74 -19.86
C GLN A 154 -10.10 11.08 -19.85
N THR A 155 -10.93 11.31 -18.84
CA THR A 155 -11.53 12.61 -18.57
C THR A 155 -10.44 13.42 -17.91
N GLN A 156 -9.78 14.23 -18.76
CA GLN A 156 -8.85 15.26 -18.34
C GLN A 156 -9.52 16.11 -17.25
N THR A 157 -9.11 15.93 -16.00
CA THR A 157 -9.42 16.86 -14.92
C THR A 157 -8.83 18.21 -15.28
N PRO A 158 -9.52 19.34 -15.04
CA PRO A 158 -9.01 20.66 -15.37
C PRO A 158 -7.63 20.86 -14.71
N PRO A 159 -6.62 21.32 -15.47
CA PRO A 159 -5.24 21.28 -14.99
C PRO A 159 -5.02 22.37 -13.94
N THR A 160 -4.74 21.98 -12.70
CA THR A 160 -4.07 22.86 -11.75
C THR A 160 -2.62 23.07 -12.21
N THR A 161 -1.96 24.16 -11.79
CA THR A 161 -0.56 24.43 -12.14
C THR A 161 0.37 23.27 -11.74
N GLU A 162 0.08 22.63 -10.62
CA GLU A 162 0.77 21.42 -10.14
C GLU A 162 0.56 20.22 -11.07
N ASN A 163 -0.67 20.00 -11.57
CA ASN A 163 -0.96 18.95 -12.55
C ASN A 163 -0.19 19.16 -13.86
N ARG A 164 0.08 20.40 -14.26
CA ARG A 164 0.89 20.69 -15.47
C ARG A 164 2.36 20.32 -15.26
N ILE A 165 2.92 20.66 -14.10
CA ILE A 165 4.31 20.32 -13.76
C ILE A 165 4.47 18.80 -13.72
N MET A 166 3.55 18.10 -13.05
CA MET A 166 3.57 16.64 -12.99
C MET A 166 3.39 15.98 -14.37
N ALA A 167 2.51 16.51 -15.23
CA ALA A 167 2.36 16.02 -16.60
C ALA A 167 3.62 16.23 -17.44
N HIS A 168 4.31 17.38 -17.29
CA HIS A 168 5.60 17.62 -17.95
C HIS A 168 6.68 16.65 -17.49
N ILE A 169 6.81 16.44 -16.18
CA ILE A 169 7.73 15.47 -15.58
C ILE A 169 7.41 14.06 -16.10
N PHE A 170 6.14 13.67 -16.08
CA PHE A 170 5.68 12.36 -16.55
C PHE A 170 6.03 12.12 -18.01
N ASN A 171 5.72 13.08 -18.89
CA ASN A 171 6.01 12.96 -20.33
C ASN A 171 7.51 12.82 -20.60
N GLU A 172 8.35 13.61 -19.91
CA GLU A 172 9.79 13.50 -20.07
C GLU A 172 10.31 12.17 -19.50
N CYS A 173 9.81 11.70 -18.35
CA CYS A 173 10.13 10.36 -17.84
C CYS A 173 9.80 9.25 -18.85
N GLN A 174 8.70 9.37 -19.62
CA GLN A 174 8.36 8.39 -20.66
C GLN A 174 9.45 8.30 -21.74
N ASN A 175 10.11 9.41 -22.10
CA ASN A 175 11.16 9.44 -23.12
C ASN A 175 12.41 8.63 -22.68
N TYR A 176 12.69 8.61 -21.38
CA TYR A 176 13.86 7.92 -20.81
C TYR A 176 13.52 6.53 -20.24
N GLY A 177 12.26 6.09 -20.30
CA GLY A 177 11.82 4.85 -19.67
C GLY A 177 11.95 4.90 -18.14
N PHE A 178 11.74 6.07 -17.55
CA PHE A 178 11.76 6.26 -16.10
C PHE A 178 10.38 6.05 -15.50
N GLU A 179 10.36 5.45 -14.32
CA GLU A 179 9.17 5.20 -13.52
C GLU A 179 9.04 6.28 -12.44
N ILE A 180 7.84 6.85 -12.28
CA ILE A 180 7.55 7.80 -11.21
C ILE A 180 6.79 7.06 -10.12
N LEU A 181 7.35 7.05 -8.91
CA LEU A 181 6.70 6.57 -7.69
C LEU A 181 6.51 7.74 -6.71
N ASN A 182 5.72 7.52 -5.67
CA ASN A 182 5.42 8.53 -4.65
C ASN A 182 6.68 9.11 -3.98
N ASP A 183 7.78 8.37 -3.96
CA ASP A 183 9.00 8.74 -3.28
C ASP A 183 10.15 9.12 -4.23
N GLY A 184 9.95 9.05 -5.56
CA GLY A 184 10.94 9.50 -6.54
C GLY A 184 10.84 8.86 -7.93
N ILE A 185 11.88 9.04 -8.72
CA ILE A 185 12.03 8.58 -10.10
C ILE A 185 13.00 7.40 -10.12
N TYR A 186 12.61 6.36 -10.85
CA TYR A 186 13.27 5.07 -10.91
C TYR A 186 13.56 4.66 -12.35
N HIS A 187 14.54 3.79 -12.53
CA HIS A 187 14.79 3.11 -13.79
C HIS A 187 15.22 1.68 -13.50
N ASN A 188 14.54 0.69 -14.09
CA ASN A 188 14.80 -0.74 -13.88
C ASN A 188 14.85 -1.14 -12.38
N GLY A 189 13.95 -0.57 -11.56
CA GLY A 189 13.88 -0.86 -10.13
C GLY A 189 14.90 -0.11 -9.25
N VAL A 190 15.81 0.67 -9.83
CA VAL A 190 16.79 1.48 -9.09
C VAL A 190 16.30 2.91 -8.99
N LYS A 191 16.34 3.49 -7.78
CA LYS A 191 15.98 4.89 -7.55
C LYS A 191 17.06 5.80 -8.11
N LEU A 192 16.72 6.62 -9.11
CA LEU A 192 17.62 7.61 -9.71
C LEU A 192 17.62 8.92 -8.91
N GLY A 193 16.47 9.28 -8.32
CA GLY A 193 16.36 10.55 -7.61
C GLY A 193 14.94 11.10 -7.52
N GLN A 194 14.83 12.42 -7.42
CA GLN A 194 13.58 13.16 -7.45
C GLN A 194 13.73 14.37 -8.36
N VAL A 195 12.62 14.80 -8.98
CA VAL A 195 12.58 16.03 -9.77
C VAL A 195 11.36 16.83 -9.35
N GLY A 196 11.49 18.15 -9.37
CA GLY A 196 10.38 19.04 -9.10
C GLY A 196 10.60 20.43 -9.68
N CYS A 197 9.59 21.27 -9.48
CA CYS A 197 9.63 22.68 -9.87
C CYS A 197 9.00 23.52 -8.76
N THR A 198 9.75 24.48 -8.25
CA THR A 198 9.32 25.40 -7.18
C THR A 198 9.52 26.83 -7.68
N ASP A 199 8.46 27.65 -7.65
CA ASP A 199 8.48 29.04 -8.12
C ASP A 199 9.00 29.20 -9.56
N GLY A 200 8.74 28.20 -10.42
CA GLY A 200 9.20 28.18 -11.82
C GLY A 200 10.66 27.71 -12.00
N ASN A 201 11.37 27.40 -10.92
CA ASN A 201 12.73 26.87 -10.96
C ASN A 201 12.71 25.34 -10.87
N TRP A 202 13.29 24.67 -11.87
CA TRP A 202 13.43 23.22 -11.88
C TRP A 202 14.56 22.78 -10.97
N TRP A 203 14.39 21.64 -10.33
CA TRP A 203 15.41 21.04 -9.48
C TRP A 203 15.39 19.52 -9.58
N VAL A 204 16.55 18.92 -9.30
CA VAL A 204 16.77 17.48 -9.24
C VAL A 204 17.51 17.12 -7.97
N ILE A 205 17.13 16.04 -7.31
CA ILE A 205 17.88 15.42 -6.22
C ILE A 205 18.31 14.05 -6.73
N LEU A 206 19.60 13.84 -6.95
CA LEU A 206 20.11 12.52 -7.35
C LEU A 206 20.15 11.62 -6.12
N SER A 207 19.79 10.35 -6.28
CA SER A 207 19.82 9.36 -5.20
C SER A 207 21.22 9.19 -4.59
N CYS A 208 22.28 9.38 -5.39
CA CYS A 208 23.67 9.29 -4.96
C CYS A 208 24.18 10.50 -4.17
N SER A 209 23.64 11.70 -4.41
CA SER A 209 24.13 12.93 -3.78
C SER A 209 23.26 13.39 -2.61
N GLY A 210 21.95 13.11 -2.66
CA GLY A 210 20.96 13.60 -1.70
C GLY A 210 20.83 15.13 -1.65
N GLN A 211 21.56 15.87 -2.49
CA GLN A 211 21.55 17.33 -2.55
C GLN A 211 20.71 17.81 -3.73
N GLN A 212 19.87 18.81 -3.47
CA GLN A 212 19.08 19.47 -4.50
C GLN A 212 19.97 20.32 -5.41
N GLN A 213 19.90 20.06 -6.71
CA GLN A 213 20.61 20.77 -7.76
C GLN A 213 19.60 21.51 -8.64
N TYR A 214 19.83 22.79 -8.89
CA TYR A 214 18.97 23.57 -9.78
C TYR A 214 19.23 23.19 -11.24
N SER A 215 18.16 23.14 -12.02
CA SER A 215 18.18 22.83 -13.44
C SER A 215 17.48 23.95 -14.23
N ASN A 216 17.94 24.19 -15.45
CA ASN A 216 17.36 25.23 -16.30
C ASN A 216 16.04 24.78 -16.95
N SER A 217 15.80 23.46 -17.00
CA SER A 217 14.60 22.87 -17.59
C SER A 217 14.32 21.47 -17.01
N VAL A 218 13.10 20.97 -17.22
CA VAL A 218 12.75 19.56 -16.93
C VAL A 218 13.62 18.58 -17.73
N TYR A 219 13.98 18.94 -18.96
CA TYR A 219 14.85 18.12 -19.81
C TYR A 219 16.25 17.97 -19.20
N ASP A 220 16.85 19.08 -18.73
CA ASP A 220 18.18 19.04 -18.08
C ASP A 220 18.14 18.26 -16.77
N ALA A 221 17.05 18.38 -16.02
CA ALA A 221 16.84 17.66 -14.77
C ALA A 221 16.73 16.14 -15.02
N MET A 222 15.97 15.73 -16.04
CA MET A 222 15.84 14.32 -16.44
C MET A 222 17.13 13.77 -17.04
N ARG A 223 17.82 14.56 -17.87
CA ARG A 223 19.14 14.19 -18.40
C ARG A 223 20.13 13.95 -17.28
N SER A 224 20.10 14.75 -16.21
CA SER A 224 20.95 14.53 -15.02
C SER A 224 20.62 13.20 -14.33
N LEU A 225 19.35 12.80 -14.26
CA LEU A 225 18.94 11.48 -13.76
C LEU A 225 19.42 10.33 -14.67
N SER A 226 19.42 10.54 -15.99
CA SER A 226 19.93 9.53 -16.95
C SER A 226 21.44 9.32 -16.88
N MET A 227 22.17 10.32 -16.38
CA MET A 227 23.62 10.27 -16.19
C MET A 227 24.02 9.69 -14.83
N VAL A 228 23.05 9.33 -13.98
CA VAL A 228 23.33 8.59 -12.74
C VAL A 228 23.76 7.19 -13.16
N ASP A 229 25.06 7.02 -13.34
CA ASP A 229 25.66 5.72 -13.52
C ASP A 229 25.37 4.90 -12.26
N VAL A 230 24.90 3.66 -12.43
CA VAL A 230 24.47 2.74 -11.35
C VAL A 230 25.60 2.44 -10.34
N SER A 231 26.82 2.90 -10.62
CA SER A 231 27.98 2.85 -9.75
C SER A 231 28.06 4.02 -8.77
N CYS A 232 27.20 4.06 -7.76
CA CYS A 232 27.55 4.72 -6.49
C CYS A 232 28.02 3.73 -5.40
N ASP A 233 28.14 2.46 -5.74
CA ASP A 233 29.04 1.50 -5.11
C ASP A 233 29.47 0.50 -6.17
N SER A 234 30.73 0.09 -6.15
CA SER A 234 31.33 -0.90 -7.04
C SER A 234 30.77 -2.31 -6.77
N LYS A 235 29.47 -2.51 -6.99
CA LYS A 235 28.82 -3.82 -7.10
C LYS A 235 27.81 -3.75 -8.22
N SER A 236 28.26 -4.23 -9.37
CA SER A 236 27.45 -4.39 -10.56
C SER A 236 26.21 -5.23 -10.20
N ILE A 237 25.03 -4.76 -10.58
CA ILE A 237 23.76 -5.51 -10.53
C ILE A 237 23.87 -6.86 -11.27
N PHE A 238 24.91 -7.03 -12.08
CA PHE A 238 25.23 -8.28 -12.77
C PHE A 238 26.04 -9.31 -11.94
N ASP A 239 26.56 -8.97 -10.76
CA ASP A 239 27.44 -9.88 -10.01
C ASP A 239 26.68 -10.89 -9.12
N GLU A 240 25.43 -10.64 -8.73
CA GLU A 240 24.74 -11.51 -7.75
C GLU A 240 23.93 -12.66 -8.39
N TYR A 241 23.38 -12.45 -9.60
CA TYR A 241 22.55 -13.48 -10.27
C TYR A 241 23.30 -14.35 -11.29
N PHE A 242 24.52 -13.97 -11.70
CA PHE A 242 25.28 -14.70 -12.71
C PHE A 242 26.13 -15.85 -12.12
N LEU A 243 26.44 -15.77 -10.83
CA LEU A 243 27.35 -16.71 -10.15
C LEU A 243 26.64 -17.94 -9.57
N GLU A 244 25.31 -17.96 -9.54
CA GLU A 244 24.52 -19.08 -9.00
C GLU A 244 24.02 -20.06 -10.07
N GLN A 245 24.22 -19.76 -11.36
CA GLN A 245 23.79 -20.65 -12.45
C GLN A 245 24.92 -21.61 -12.88
N PRO A 246 24.66 -22.92 -12.99
CA PRO A 246 25.62 -23.87 -13.55
C PRO A 246 26.02 -23.47 -14.98
N LEU A 247 27.30 -23.63 -15.32
CA LEU A 247 27.86 -23.28 -16.63
C LEU A 247 27.09 -23.93 -17.79
N GLU A 248 26.48 -25.11 -17.58
CA GLU A 248 25.71 -25.80 -18.62
C GLU A 248 24.36 -25.14 -18.96
N GLN A 249 23.89 -24.18 -18.18
CA GLN A 249 22.60 -23.49 -18.38
C GLN A 249 22.74 -22.08 -19.00
N LEU A 250 23.98 -21.64 -19.28
CA LEU A 250 24.23 -20.33 -19.87
C LEU A 250 24.12 -20.40 -21.40
N THR A 251 23.31 -19.52 -21.98
CA THR A 251 23.22 -19.34 -23.45
C THR A 251 24.50 -18.75 -24.03
N GLY A 252 24.76 -18.96 -25.33
CA GLY A 252 26.02 -18.57 -25.99
C GLY A 252 26.43 -17.11 -25.76
N ASP A 253 25.47 -16.19 -25.82
CA ASP A 253 25.70 -14.75 -25.62
C ASP A 253 26.13 -14.41 -24.18
N LYS A 254 25.70 -15.23 -23.20
CA LYS A 254 26.07 -15.11 -21.79
C LYS A 254 27.49 -15.62 -21.54
N LEU A 255 27.88 -16.71 -22.19
CA LEU A 255 29.24 -17.26 -22.12
C LEU A 255 30.26 -16.33 -22.77
N GLN A 256 29.92 -15.70 -23.90
CA GLN A 256 30.80 -14.76 -24.59
C GLN A 256 31.14 -13.54 -23.72
N ARG A 257 30.16 -13.01 -22.97
CA ARG A 257 30.37 -11.88 -22.05
C ARG A 257 31.19 -12.26 -20.80
N LEU A 258 31.14 -13.52 -20.36
CA LEU A 258 32.04 -14.02 -19.30
C LEU A 258 33.49 -14.10 -19.78
N LEU A 259 33.71 -14.59 -21.00
CA LEU A 259 35.04 -14.67 -21.61
C LEU A 259 35.66 -13.28 -21.80
N GLU A 260 34.86 -12.31 -22.24
CA GLU A 260 35.29 -10.92 -22.43
C GLU A 260 35.70 -10.24 -21.10
N LYS A 261 35.02 -10.59 -19.98
CA LYS A 261 35.38 -10.12 -18.64
C LYS A 261 36.61 -10.85 -18.06
N ALA A 262 36.83 -12.12 -18.41
CA ALA A 262 38.00 -12.89 -17.98
C ALA A 262 39.30 -12.39 -18.65
N GLU A 263 39.25 -11.97 -19.92
CA GLU A 263 40.39 -11.35 -20.60
C GLU A 263 40.79 -9.99 -19.99
N LEU A 264 39.85 -9.28 -19.36
CA LEU A 264 40.11 -8.03 -18.63
C LEU A 264 40.76 -8.24 -17.24
N VAL A 265 40.87 -9.49 -16.76
CA VAL A 265 41.37 -9.84 -15.42
C VAL A 265 42.69 -10.64 -15.47
N THR A 266 43.23 -10.92 -16.66
CA THR A 266 44.59 -11.46 -16.78
C THR A 266 45.66 -10.36 -16.61
N PRO A 267 46.70 -10.59 -15.78
CA PRO A 267 47.62 -9.56 -15.26
C PRO A 267 48.58 -8.94 -16.29
#